data_AF-A0A849EXR1-F1
#
_entry.id   AF-A0A849EXR1-F1
#
_cell.length_a   1.000
_cell.length_b   1.000
_cell.length_c   1.000
_cell.angle_alpha   90.00
_cell.angle_beta   90.00
_cell.angle_gamma   90.00
#
_symmetry.space_group_name_H-M   'P 1'
#
loop_
_entity.id
_entity.type
_entity.pdbx_description
1 polymer ?
#
loop_
_entity_poly.entity_id
_entity_poly.type
_entity_poly.pdbx_seq_one_letter_code
_entity_poly.pdbx_strand_id
1 'polypeptide(L)'
;MSRDIKDIKKDILDQFRAIEGEENDVIPENWLREEYLPYLNPYEKKDFEKAMKQLAAKGFLKFEMKGAVPRLKLTQKGANLIY
;
A
#
# COMPACT_ATOMS: atom_id res chain seq x y z
N MET A 1 14.04 -13.88 -3.54
CA MET A 1 14.16 -13.13 -2.27
C MET A 1 12.74 -12.88 -1.78
N SER A 2 12.44 -13.23 -0.54
CA SER A 2 11.12 -12.97 0.06
C SER A 2 10.99 -11.47 0.35
N ARG A 3 9.83 -10.85 0.06
CA ARG A 3 9.61 -9.46 0.45
C ARG A 3 9.30 -9.39 1.93
N ASP A 4 10.06 -8.58 2.68
CA ASP A 4 9.76 -8.32 4.08
C ASP A 4 8.70 -7.20 4.20
N ILE A 5 8.13 -7.00 5.40
CA ILE A 5 7.23 -5.87 5.71
C ILE A 5 7.79 -4.53 5.22
N LYS A 6 9.11 -4.33 5.31
CA LYS A 6 9.77 -3.08 4.90
C LYS A 6 9.72 -2.89 3.39
N ASP A 7 9.99 -3.93 2.63
CA ASP A 7 9.91 -3.91 1.17
C ASP A 7 8.48 -3.67 0.72
N ILE A 8 7.49 -4.32 1.35
CA ILE A 8 6.08 -4.11 1.02
C ILE A 8 5.64 -2.66 1.25
N LYS A 9 6.05 -2.05 2.38
CA LYS A 9 5.78 -0.62 2.61
C LYS A 9 6.41 0.25 1.53
N LYS A 10 7.64 -0.08 1.14
CA LYS A 10 8.36 0.66 0.11
C LYS A 10 7.66 0.53 -1.23
N ASP A 11 7.33 -0.68 -1.69
CA ASP A 11 6.58 -0.94 -2.93
C ASP A 11 5.30 -0.11 -3.00
N ILE A 12 4.52 -0.08 -1.92
CA ILE A 12 3.26 0.67 -1.89
C ILE A 12 3.51 2.18 -1.96
N LEU A 13 4.50 2.72 -1.24
CA LEU A 13 4.85 4.13 -1.33
C LEU A 13 5.44 4.50 -2.69
N ASP A 14 6.26 3.62 -3.27
CA ASP A 14 6.84 3.77 -4.60
C ASP A 14 5.74 3.77 -5.67
N GLN A 15 4.72 2.92 -5.51
CA GLN A 15 3.55 2.92 -6.38
C GLN A 15 2.77 4.23 -6.28
N PHE A 16 2.55 4.76 -5.07
CA PHE A 16 1.96 6.10 -4.92
C PHE A 16 2.82 7.17 -5.60
N ARG A 17 4.15 7.07 -5.49
CA ARG A 17 5.08 7.99 -6.15
C ARG A 17 5.05 7.86 -7.68
N ALA A 18 4.94 6.65 -8.20
CA ALA A 18 4.89 6.35 -9.62
C ALA A 18 3.62 6.88 -10.30
N ILE A 19 2.50 6.92 -9.57
CA ILE A 19 1.26 7.55 -10.03
C ILE A 19 1.20 9.06 -9.72
N GLU A 20 2.31 9.65 -9.25
CA GLU A 20 2.38 11.05 -8.77
C GLU A 20 1.31 11.39 -7.74
N GLY A 21 0.92 10.38 -6.93
CA GLY A 21 -0.26 10.42 -6.08
C GLY A 21 -0.25 11.58 -5.09
N GLU A 22 -1.34 12.32 -5.06
CA GLU A 22 -1.53 13.48 -4.21
C GLU A 22 -2.30 13.13 -2.94
N GLU A 23 -2.56 14.13 -2.10
CA GLU A 23 -3.44 13.93 -0.96
C GLU A 23 -4.82 13.39 -1.41
N ASN A 24 -5.27 12.32 -0.78
CA ASN A 24 -6.51 11.61 -1.10
C ASN A 24 -6.47 10.72 -2.33
N ASP A 25 -5.34 10.59 -3.02
CA ASP A 25 -5.20 9.61 -4.10
C ASP A 25 -5.33 8.19 -3.59
N VAL A 26 -5.71 7.29 -4.50
CA VAL A 26 -5.95 5.89 -4.15
C VAL A 26 -5.15 5.02 -5.11
N ILE A 27 -4.44 4.02 -4.57
CA ILE A 27 -3.80 3.03 -5.45
C ILE A 27 -4.89 2.31 -6.26
N PRO A 28 -4.70 2.16 -7.58
CA PRO A 28 -5.65 1.44 -8.43
C PRO A 28 -5.89 0.02 -7.91
N GLU A 29 -7.17 -0.34 -7.71
CA GLU A 29 -7.55 -1.68 -7.25
C GLU A 29 -7.08 -2.77 -8.22
N ASN A 30 -7.06 -2.47 -9.53
CA ASN A 30 -6.53 -3.38 -10.55
C ASN A 30 -5.05 -3.69 -10.33
N TRP A 31 -4.22 -2.69 -10.03
CA TRP A 31 -2.80 -2.93 -9.77
C TRP A 31 -2.62 -3.80 -8.51
N LEU A 32 -3.35 -3.51 -7.44
CA LEU A 32 -3.33 -4.37 -6.25
C LEU A 32 -3.77 -5.80 -6.56
N ARG A 33 -4.85 -5.97 -7.33
CA ARG A 33 -5.46 -7.27 -7.60
C ARG A 33 -4.71 -8.12 -8.62
N GLU A 34 -4.14 -7.49 -9.63
CA GLU A 34 -3.56 -8.16 -10.80
C GLU A 34 -2.03 -8.17 -10.76
N GLU A 35 -1.41 -7.12 -10.20
CA GLU A 35 0.04 -6.91 -10.23
C GLU A 35 0.73 -7.12 -8.87
N TYR A 36 0.00 -6.98 -7.76
CA TYR A 36 0.61 -7.05 -6.42
C TYR A 36 0.19 -8.28 -5.60
N LEU A 37 -1.07 -8.37 -5.18
CA LEU A 37 -1.63 -9.45 -4.36
C LEU A 37 -1.41 -10.88 -4.89
N PRO A 38 -1.48 -11.17 -6.21
CA PRO A 38 -1.25 -12.53 -6.72
C PRO A 38 0.22 -12.95 -6.65
N TYR A 39 1.15 -11.99 -6.60
CA TYR A 39 2.59 -12.25 -6.47
C TYR A 39 3.06 -12.34 -5.01
N LEU A 40 2.17 -12.11 -4.04
CA LEU A 40 2.46 -12.27 -2.62
C LEU A 40 2.13 -13.69 -2.15
N ASN A 41 3.09 -14.32 -1.51
CA ASN A 41 2.89 -15.59 -0.81
C ASN A 41 2.04 -15.41 0.47
N PRO A 42 1.54 -16.50 1.08
CA PRO A 42 0.72 -16.42 2.30
C PRO A 42 1.38 -15.68 3.47
N TYR A 43 2.71 -15.78 3.57
CA TYR A 43 3.51 -15.05 4.57
C TYR A 43 3.54 -13.55 4.24
N GLU A 44 3.86 -13.20 2.99
CA GLU A 44 3.93 -11.82 2.51
C GLU A 44 2.56 -11.13 2.57
N LYS A 45 1.45 -11.85 2.39
CA LYS A 45 0.09 -11.30 2.59
C LYS A 45 -0.16 -10.86 4.03
N LYS A 46 0.30 -11.64 5.02
CA LYS A 46 0.23 -11.24 6.44
C LYS A 46 1.10 -10.01 6.70
N ASP A 47 2.26 -9.96 6.07
CA ASP A 47 3.18 -8.84 6.19
C ASP A 47 2.66 -7.58 5.48
N PHE A 48 1.97 -7.73 4.37
CA PHE A 48 1.25 -6.65 3.68
C PHE A 48 0.18 -6.04 4.58
N GLU A 49 -0.69 -6.85 5.18
CA GLU A 49 -1.71 -6.32 6.10
C GLU A 49 -1.08 -5.61 7.30
N LYS A 50 0.00 -6.16 7.87
CA LYS A 50 0.76 -5.50 8.94
C LYS A 50 1.38 -4.19 8.46
N ALA A 51 1.96 -4.17 7.26
CA ALA A 51 2.55 -2.99 6.65
C ALA A 51 1.50 -1.89 6.49
N MET A 52 0.34 -2.22 5.93
CA MET A 52 -0.75 -1.27 5.70
C MET A 52 -1.30 -0.74 7.01
N LYS A 53 -1.53 -1.60 8.02
CA LYS A 53 -1.92 -1.16 9.36
C LYS A 53 -0.89 -0.22 9.99
N GLN A 54 0.40 -0.48 9.83
CA GLN A 54 1.45 0.39 10.36
C GLN A 54 1.53 1.73 9.62
N LEU A 55 1.38 1.76 8.30
CA LEU A 55 1.33 3.00 7.53
C LEU A 55 0.09 3.82 7.89
N ALA A 56 -1.06 3.14 8.07
CA ALA A 56 -2.29 3.76 8.53
C ALA A 56 -2.19 4.32 9.95
N ALA A 57 -1.61 3.56 10.88
CA ALA A 57 -1.38 4.01 12.26
C ALA A 57 -0.46 5.23 12.34
N LYS A 58 0.52 5.34 11.44
CA LYS A 58 1.39 6.53 11.32
C LYS A 58 0.71 7.71 10.64
N GLY A 59 -0.46 7.48 10.05
CA GLY A 59 -1.23 8.46 9.31
C GLY A 59 -0.68 8.75 7.93
N PHE A 60 0.07 7.84 7.29
CA PHE A 60 0.60 8.00 5.93
C PHE A 60 -0.41 7.59 4.84
N LEU A 61 -1.29 6.66 5.14
CA LEU A 61 -2.37 6.26 4.24
C LEU A 61 -3.59 5.83 5.07
N LYS A 62 -4.73 5.63 4.43
CA LYS A 62 -5.89 4.95 4.98
C LYS A 62 -5.99 3.58 4.33
N PHE A 63 -6.09 2.57 5.17
CA PHE A 63 -6.29 1.18 4.77
C PHE A 63 -7.75 0.81 5.05
N GLU A 64 -8.51 0.54 3.99
CA GLU A 64 -9.91 0.13 4.09
C GLU A 64 -10.10 -1.22 3.38
N MET A 65 -10.51 -2.26 4.09
CA MET A 65 -10.93 -3.51 3.44
C MET A 65 -12.32 -3.31 2.82
N LYS A 66 -12.38 -3.12 1.50
CA LYS A 66 -13.64 -3.00 0.76
C LYS A 66 -13.81 -4.22 -0.15
N GLY A 67 -14.31 -5.32 0.41
CA GLY A 67 -14.50 -6.56 -0.32
C GLY A 67 -13.21 -7.38 -0.44
N ALA A 68 -12.95 -7.95 -1.62
CA ALA A 68 -11.80 -8.83 -1.85
C ALA A 68 -10.47 -8.10 -2.04
N VAL A 69 -10.49 -6.81 -2.39
CA VAL A 69 -9.31 -5.99 -2.61
C VAL A 69 -9.33 -4.85 -1.59
N PRO A 70 -8.23 -4.60 -0.86
CA PRO A 70 -8.14 -3.47 0.05
C PRO A 70 -7.98 -2.18 -0.73
N ARG A 71 -8.64 -1.12 -0.27
CA ARG A 71 -8.48 0.24 -0.78
C ARG A 71 -7.40 0.95 0.03
N LEU A 72 -6.38 1.43 -0.66
CA LEU A 72 -5.27 2.19 -0.07
C LEU A 72 -5.38 3.64 -0.51
N LYS A 73 -5.70 4.53 0.40
CA LYS A 73 -5.85 5.97 0.13
C LYS A 73 -4.73 6.77 0.77
N LEU A 74 -3.97 7.53 0.00
CA LEU A 74 -2.89 8.38 0.51
C LEU A 74 -3.46 9.52 1.37
N THR A 75 -2.76 9.84 2.45
CA THR A 75 -3.05 11.04 3.25
C THR A 75 -2.03 12.13 2.93
N GLN A 76 -2.28 13.34 3.41
CA GLN A 76 -1.39 14.49 3.20
C GLN A 76 0.03 14.21 3.72
N LYS A 77 0.11 13.50 4.86
CA LYS A 77 1.38 13.10 5.47
C LYS A 77 2.11 12.03 4.66
N GLY A 78 1.39 11.15 3.97
CA GLY A 78 1.97 10.18 3.04
C GLY A 78 2.46 10.83 1.76
N ALA A 79 1.67 11.75 1.20
CA ALA A 79 2.05 12.55 0.04
C ALA A 79 3.36 13.31 0.32
N ASN A 80 3.45 13.98 1.47
CA ASN A 80 4.67 14.69 1.89
C ASN A 80 5.88 13.78 2.23
N LEU A 81 5.71 12.45 2.17
CA LEU A 81 6.80 11.49 2.38
C LEU A 81 7.33 10.92 1.06
N ILE A 82 6.51 10.94 0.00
CA ILE A 82 6.89 10.47 -1.34
C ILE A 82 7.42 11.60 -2.24
N TYR A 83 7.12 12.85 -1.88
CA TYR A 83 7.68 14.09 -2.43
C TYR A 83 8.80 14.62 -1.53
#